data_AF-A0AAF0FKI0-F1
#
_entry.id   AF-A0AAF0FKI0-F1
#
_cell.length_a   1.000
_cell.length_b   1.000
_cell.length_c   1.000
_cell.angle_alpha   90.00
_cell.angle_beta   90.00
_cell.angle_gamma   90.00
#
_symmetry.space_group_name_H-M   'P 1'
#
loop_
_entity.id
_entity.type
_entity.pdbx_description
1 polymer ?
#
loop_
_entity_poly.entity_id
_entity_poly.type
_entity_poly.pdbx_seq_one_letter_code
_entity_poly.pdbx_strand_id
1 'polypeptide(L)'
;MELEDSAFLSQIEFKLIEELEEYLESKEPKELADLIEVIYRVAELRGVSQEELEIIRQNKAAERGVFMKNLVLVSVEEEKRDAEEEPGRVSSLCTCEKTDHIFEEE
;
A
#
# COMPACT_ATOMS: atom_id res chain seq x y z
N MET A 1 -16.79 -22.01 24.58
CA MET A 1 -17.20 -22.34 23.20
C MET A 1 -16.09 -21.81 22.34
N GLU A 2 -15.28 -22.70 21.77
CA GLU A 2 -14.21 -22.32 20.86
C GLU A 2 -14.81 -22.13 19.46
N LEU A 3 -14.24 -21.21 18.69
CA LEU A 3 -14.62 -20.93 17.31
C LEU A 3 -13.46 -21.35 16.41
N GLU A 4 -13.78 -21.88 15.23
CA GLU A 4 -12.80 -22.08 14.17
C GLU A 4 -12.13 -20.74 13.82
N ASP A 5 -10.80 -20.74 13.62
CA ASP A 5 -10.01 -19.52 13.40
C ASP A 5 -10.57 -18.62 12.28
N SER A 6 -11.11 -19.22 11.22
CA SER A 6 -11.75 -18.50 10.10
C SER A 6 -13.04 -17.76 10.49
N ALA A 7 -13.83 -18.30 11.43
CA ALA A 7 -15.03 -17.66 11.96
C ALA A 7 -14.69 -16.64 13.06
N PHE A 8 -13.60 -16.86 13.78
CA PHE A 8 -13.07 -15.92 14.77
C PHE A 8 -12.44 -14.68 14.13
N LEU A 9 -11.79 -14.81 12.95
CA LEU A 9 -11.16 -13.71 12.23
C LEU A 9 -12.11 -12.51 12.03
N SER A 10 -13.36 -12.74 11.59
CA SER A 10 -14.33 -11.65 11.41
C SER A 10 -14.76 -10.98 12.72
N GLN A 11 -14.67 -11.68 13.87
CA GLN A 11 -15.01 -11.12 15.18
C GLN A 11 -13.86 -10.26 15.74
N ILE A 12 -12.62 -10.73 15.59
CA ILE A 12 -11.45 -9.97 16.04
C ILE A 12 -11.18 -8.75 15.14
N GLU A 13 -11.52 -8.81 13.84
CA GLU A 13 -11.53 -7.65 12.94
C GLU A 13 -12.64 -6.63 13.29
N PHE A 14 -13.79 -7.07 13.80
CA PHE A 14 -14.79 -6.15 14.37
C PHE A 14 -14.26 -5.50 15.65
N LYS A 15 -13.66 -6.28 16.55
CA LYS A 15 -13.06 -5.76 17.79
C LYS A 15 -11.95 -4.73 17.52
N LEU A 16 -11.18 -4.87 16.44
CA LEU A 16 -10.19 -3.87 16.03
C LEU A 16 -10.79 -2.47 15.77
N ILE A 17 -12.06 -2.41 15.34
CA ILE A 17 -12.80 -1.16 15.14
C ILE A 17 -13.29 -0.63 16.50
N GLU A 18 -13.82 -1.51 17.35
CA GLU A 18 -14.27 -1.20 18.72
C GLU A 18 -13.15 -0.56 19.56
N GLU A 19 -11.98 -1.20 19.69
CA GLU A 19 -10.82 -0.66 20.43
C GLU A 19 -10.31 0.68 19.84
N LEU A 20 -10.45 0.87 18.52
CA LEU A 20 -10.08 2.13 17.86
C LEU A 20 -11.09 3.24 18.22
N GLU A 21 -12.38 2.93 18.25
CA GLU A 21 -13.43 3.86 18.68
C GLU A 21 -13.28 4.22 20.16
N GLU A 22 -12.97 3.26 21.03
CA GLU A 22 -12.67 3.50 22.45
C GLU A 22 -11.45 4.41 22.62
N TYR A 23 -10.33 4.16 21.92
CA TYR A 23 -9.19 5.10 21.91
C TYR A 23 -9.56 6.49 21.34
N LEU A 24 -10.47 6.53 20.37
CA LEU A 24 -10.93 7.78 19.79
C LEU A 24 -11.77 8.61 20.76
N GLU A 25 -12.48 7.99 21.70
CA GLU A 25 -13.23 8.65 22.77
C GLU A 25 -12.37 8.92 24.03
N SER A 26 -11.76 7.88 24.62
CA SER A 26 -11.13 7.94 25.95
C SER A 26 -9.74 8.57 25.96
N LYS A 27 -8.98 8.41 24.87
CA LYS A 27 -7.53 8.71 24.77
C LYS A 27 -6.66 7.97 25.79
N GLU A 28 -7.17 6.91 26.42
CA GLU A 28 -6.40 6.20 27.45
C GLU A 28 -5.33 5.29 26.82
N PRO A 29 -4.12 5.20 27.41
CA PRO A 29 -3.06 4.32 26.90
C PRO A 29 -3.39 2.82 26.98
N LYS A 30 -4.44 2.42 27.70
CA LYS A 30 -4.87 1.01 27.80
C LYS A 30 -5.47 0.54 26.46
N GLU A 31 -6.33 1.35 25.82
CA GLU A 31 -6.94 1.01 24.51
C GLU A 31 -5.86 0.86 23.42
N LEU A 32 -4.73 1.60 23.54
CA LEU A 32 -3.58 1.42 22.65
C LEU A 32 -2.87 0.07 22.83
N ALA A 33 -2.90 -0.51 24.03
CA ALA A 33 -2.39 -1.85 24.28
C ALA A 33 -3.36 -2.91 23.77
N ASP A 34 -4.67 -2.72 23.97
CA ASP A 34 -5.71 -3.62 23.44
C ASP A 34 -5.73 -3.62 21.90
N LEU A 35 -5.55 -2.46 21.26
CA LEU A 35 -5.30 -2.35 19.80
C LEU A 35 -4.08 -3.17 19.34
N ILE A 36 -2.98 -3.17 20.11
CA ILE A 36 -1.77 -3.93 19.77
C ILE A 36 -2.03 -5.45 19.88
N GLU A 37 -2.70 -5.90 20.94
CA GLU A 37 -3.08 -7.30 21.14
C GLU A 37 -3.98 -7.80 20.00
N VAL A 38 -5.01 -7.03 19.64
CA VAL A 38 -5.91 -7.34 18.53
C VAL A 38 -5.17 -7.41 17.19
N ILE A 39 -4.24 -6.48 16.92
CA ILE A 39 -3.40 -6.49 15.71
C ILE A 39 -2.55 -7.77 15.64
N TYR A 40 -1.95 -8.21 16.76
CA TYR A 40 -1.15 -9.43 16.79
C TYR A 40 -1.99 -10.69 16.57
N ARG A 41 -3.17 -10.80 17.19
CA ARG A 41 -4.06 -11.95 16.95
C ARG A 41 -4.61 -11.97 15.51
N VAL A 42 -4.90 -10.81 14.90
CA VAL A 42 -5.27 -10.72 13.48
C VAL A 42 -4.12 -11.19 12.57
N ALA A 43 -2.87 -10.83 12.88
CA ALA A 43 -1.71 -11.26 12.11
C ALA A 43 -1.52 -12.79 12.20
N GLU A 44 -1.58 -13.36 13.40
CA GLU A 44 -1.46 -14.80 13.63
C GLU A 44 -2.52 -15.60 12.85
N LEU A 45 -3.79 -15.18 12.93
CA LEU A 45 -4.91 -15.78 12.18
C LEU A 45 -4.76 -15.68 10.67
N ARG A 46 -4.00 -14.68 10.17
CA ARG A 46 -3.65 -14.52 8.75
C ARG A 46 -2.32 -15.19 8.38
N GLY A 47 -1.73 -15.97 9.29
CA GLY A 47 -0.50 -16.74 9.06
C GLY A 47 0.78 -15.90 9.09
N VAL A 48 0.79 -14.78 9.80
CA VAL A 48 1.94 -13.88 9.96
C VAL A 48 2.32 -13.81 11.45
N SER A 49 3.55 -14.18 11.78
CA SER A 49 4.08 -14.06 13.14
C SER A 49 4.25 -12.60 13.58
N GLN A 50 4.34 -12.37 14.89
CA GLN A 50 4.61 -11.04 15.45
C GLN A 50 5.95 -10.48 14.95
N GLU A 51 6.96 -11.35 14.82
CA GLU A 51 8.28 -11.02 14.30
C GLU A 51 8.24 -10.61 12.82
N GLU A 52 7.50 -11.34 11.98
CA GLU A 52 7.33 -11.00 10.56
C GLU A 52 6.55 -9.69 10.38
N LEU A 53 5.51 -9.46 11.20
CA LEU A 53 4.76 -8.21 11.20
C LEU A 53 5.65 -7.01 11.57
N GLU A 54 6.53 -7.18 12.56
CA GLU A 54 7.48 -6.16 12.97
C GLU A 54 8.54 -5.90 11.89
N ILE A 55 9.05 -6.93 11.20
CA ILE A 55 9.93 -6.78 10.03
C ILE A 55 9.23 -5.99 8.92
N ILE A 56 7.96 -6.29 8.61
CA ILE A 56 7.16 -5.54 7.63
C ILE A 56 7.00 -4.07 8.06
N ARG A 57 6.79 -3.81 9.35
CA ARG A 57 6.68 -2.46 9.91
C ARG A 57 8.00 -1.68 9.78
N GLN A 58 9.12 -2.31 10.08
CA GLN A 58 10.46 -1.72 9.97
C GLN A 58 10.87 -1.43 8.52
N ASN A 59 10.56 -2.33 7.58
CA ASN A 59 10.83 -2.09 6.16
C ASN A 59 10.03 -0.88 5.63
N LYS A 60 8.73 -0.80 5.95
CA LYS A 60 7.90 0.38 5.61
C LYS A 60 8.45 1.68 6.23
N ALA A 61 8.93 1.61 7.48
CA ALA A 61 9.56 2.73 8.18
C ALA A 61 10.87 3.20 7.52
N ALA A 62 11.65 2.28 6.94
CA ALA A 62 12.86 2.60 6.19
C ALA A 62 12.55 3.18 4.79
N GLU A 63 11.56 2.63 4.08
CA GLU A 63 11.12 3.08 2.76
C GLU A 63 10.44 4.46 2.77
N ARG A 64 9.56 4.70 3.75
CA ARG A 64 8.58 5.82 3.74
C ARG A 64 8.76 6.78 4.90
N GLY A 65 9.69 6.49 5.81
CA GLY A 65 9.89 7.23 7.04
C GLY A 65 8.92 6.84 8.17
N VAL A 66 9.04 7.55 9.28
CA VAL A 66 8.26 7.34 10.51
C VAL A 66 7.70 8.66 11.02
N PHE A 67 6.59 8.60 11.74
CA PHE A 67 5.91 9.77 12.31
C PHE A 67 6.66 10.45 13.49
N MET A 68 7.91 10.07 13.79
CA MET A 68 8.73 10.60 14.91
C MET A 68 8.93 12.12 14.90
N LYS A 69 8.76 12.78 13.74
CA LYS A 69 8.84 14.25 13.61
C LYS A 69 7.47 14.94 13.57
N ASN A 70 6.37 14.21 13.79
CA ASN A 70 4.99 14.67 13.62
C ASN A 70 4.72 15.29 12.24
N LEU A 71 5.38 14.78 11.20
CA LEU A 71 5.22 15.21 9.81
C LEU A 71 4.25 14.28 9.07
N VAL A 72 3.40 14.86 8.24
CA VAL A 72 2.47 14.15 7.35
C VAL A 72 2.64 14.70 5.94
N LEU A 73 2.66 13.82 4.94
CA LEU A 73 2.73 14.21 3.52
C LEU A 73 1.37 14.77 3.08
N VAL A 74 1.33 16.05 2.69
CA VAL A 74 0.09 16.74 2.30
C VAL A 74 -0.21 16.59 0.80
N SER A 75 0.82 16.67 -0.04
CA SER A 75 0.74 16.51 -1.48
C SER A 75 2.09 16.04 -2.04
N VAL A 76 2.06 15.48 -3.25
CA VAL A 76 3.25 15.28 -4.09
C VAL A 76 3.01 16.07 -5.37
N GLU A 77 3.90 17.01 -5.68
CA GLU A 77 3.89 17.73 -6.95
C GLU A 77 4.89 17.04 -7.88
N GLU A 78 4.40 16.47 -8.98
CA GLU A 78 5.26 15.87 -10.00
C GLU A 78 5.87 16.96 -10.88
N GLU A 79 7.12 17.35 -10.59
CA GLU A 79 7.89 18.18 -11.52
C GLU A 79 8.09 17.42 -12.84
N LYS A 80 7.36 17.87 -13.87
CA LYS A 80 7.62 17.46 -15.24
C LYS A 80 9.01 17.96 -15.62
N ARG A 81 9.95 17.03 -15.72
CA ARG A 81 11.21 17.27 -16.43
C ARG A 81 10.86 17.37 -17.92
N ASP A 82 10.58 18.58 -18.37
CA ASP A 82 10.46 18.89 -19.78
C ASP A 82 11.76 18.48 -20.47
N ALA A 83 11.65 17.61 -21.47
CA ALA A 83 12.80 17.22 -22.28
C ALA A 83 13.15 18.40 -23.19
N GLU A 84 14.33 19.00 -22.99
CA GLU A 84 14.87 20.00 -23.89
C GLU A 84 15.21 19.33 -25.25
N GLU A 85 14.30 19.40 -26.21
CA GLU A 85 14.59 19.09 -27.61
C GLU A 85 15.44 20.22 -28.22
N GLU A 86 16.75 20.02 -28.24
CA GLU A 86 17.71 20.87 -28.95
C GLU A 86 17.36 20.98 -30.45
N PRO A 87 17.35 22.20 -31.04
CA PRO A 87 16.82 22.41 -32.38
C PRO A 87 17.80 22.00 -33.48
N GLY A 88 17.49 20.89 -34.14
CA GLY A 88 17.68 20.77 -35.60
C GLY A 88 18.77 19.82 -36.10
N ARG A 89 18.31 18.69 -36.67
CA ARG A 89 18.89 18.15 -37.91
C ARG A 89 17.84 17.36 -38.70
N VAL A 90 17.37 17.95 -39.81
CA VAL A 90 16.67 17.19 -40.85
C VAL A 90 17.62 16.23 -41.56
N SER A 91 17.21 14.98 -41.74
CA SER A 91 17.34 14.20 -42.99
C SER A 91 17.18 12.70 -42.77
N SER A 92 16.08 12.13 -43.25
CA SER A 92 16.13 11.11 -44.30
C SER A 92 14.71 10.82 -44.79
N LEU A 93 14.50 10.80 -46.11
CA LEU A 93 13.22 10.40 -46.69
C LEU A 93 12.99 8.90 -46.42
N CYS A 94 11.85 8.56 -45.83
CA CYS A 94 11.21 7.27 -46.05
C CYS A 94 9.86 7.52 -46.71
N THR A 95 9.76 7.22 -47.99
CA THR A 95 8.57 7.46 -48.82
C THR A 95 7.43 6.55 -48.42
N CYS A 96 6.22 7.10 -48.28
CA CYS A 96 5.02 6.30 -48.21
C CYS A 96 4.55 5.93 -49.63
N GLU A 97 4.53 4.65 -49.96
CA GLU A 97 3.75 4.11 -51.08
C GLU A 97 2.75 3.08 -50.53
N LYS A 98 1.58 3.01 -51.17
CA LYS A 98 0.40 2.30 -50.67
C LYS A 98 0.21 0.96 -51.40
N THR A 99 -0.51 0.05 -50.75
CA THR A 99 -1.31 -1.06 -51.36
C THR A 99 -0.49 -2.15 -52.09
N ASP A 100 -0.86 -3.43 -52.15
CA ASP A 100 -2.15 -4.15 -51.99
C ASP A 100 -1.96 -5.56 -51.36
N HIS A 101 -3.09 -6.22 -51.01
CA HIS A 101 -3.40 -7.68 -50.97
C HIS A 101 -2.27 -8.72 -51.19
N ILE A 102 -2.20 -9.91 -50.56
CA ILE A 102 -3.16 -10.85 -49.91
C ILE A 102 -2.37 -11.64 -48.81
N PHE A 103 -2.86 -12.60 -48.00
CA PHE A 103 -4.05 -13.48 -47.92
C PHE A 103 -4.34 -13.84 -46.45
N GLU A 104 -5.49 -14.47 -46.16
CA GLU A 104 -5.76 -15.27 -44.96
C GLU A 104 -6.25 -16.67 -45.42
N GLU A 105 -5.88 -17.74 -44.71
CA GLU A 105 -6.50 -19.07 -44.81
C GLU A 105 -6.97 -19.52 -43.42
N GLU A 106 -8.14 -20.20 -43.41
CA GLU A 106 -8.96 -20.69 -42.27
C GLU A 106 -9.80 -19.65 -41.49
#